data_AF-A0A7G2SID9-F1
#
_entry.id   AF-A0A7G2SID9-F1
#
_cell.length_a   1.000
_cell.length_b   1.000
_cell.length_c   1.000
_cell.angle_alpha   90.00
_cell.angle_beta   90.00
_cell.angle_gamma   90.00
#
_symmetry.space_group_name_H-M   'P 1'
#
loop_
_entity.id
_entity.type
_entity.pdbx_description
1 polymer ?
#
loop_
_entity_poly.entity_id
_entity_poly.type
_entity_poly.pdbx_seq_one_letter_code
_entity_poly.pdbx_strand_id
1 'polypeptide(L)'
;MASKGSLTKYSTQEAQNVALGQAGSIFVSGGNEVTCKDGVFVAITFLENTVFATDGLTAEELQKYPSDTGTGTDISSANGAAIDGEQFPVGVTIYGRWTSFKLLSGLVIAYRG
;
A
#
# COMPACT_ATOMS: atom_id res chain seq x y z
N MET A 1 22.64 8.03 17.87
CA MET A 1 21.77 6.88 17.50
C MET A 1 20.33 7.33 17.62
N ALA A 2 19.61 7.43 16.50
CA ALA A 2 18.20 7.77 16.51
C ALA A 2 17.41 6.61 17.14
N SER A 3 16.62 6.92 18.17
CA SER A 3 15.69 6.00 18.79
C SER A 3 14.67 5.54 17.74
N LYS A 4 14.78 4.30 17.26
CA LYS A 4 13.70 3.60 16.55
C LYS A 4 12.42 3.71 17.39
N GLY A 5 11.34 4.23 16.81
CA GLY A 5 10.06 4.40 17.49
C GLY A 5 9.57 3.07 18.06
N SER A 6 9.67 2.90 19.37
CA SER A 6 9.20 1.72 20.10
C SER A 6 7.67 1.69 20.12
N LEU A 7 7.10 0.50 19.89
CA LEU A 7 5.67 0.15 19.93
C LEU A 7 4.96 0.47 21.27
N THR A 8 5.69 0.99 22.26
CA THR A 8 5.21 1.31 23.61
C THR A 8 4.55 2.68 23.75
N LYS A 9 4.38 3.44 22.64
CA LYS A 9 3.82 4.81 22.68
C LYS A 9 2.35 4.93 22.28
N TYR A 10 1.72 3.85 21.86
CA TYR A 10 0.30 3.84 21.50
C TYR A 10 -0.48 3.04 22.54
N SER A 11 -1.60 3.58 23.02
CA SER A 11 -2.60 2.73 23.66
C SER A 11 -3.02 1.64 22.68
N THR A 12 -3.47 0.48 23.18
CA THR A 12 -3.86 -0.65 22.33
C THR A 12 -4.89 -0.23 21.26
N GLN A 13 -5.73 0.75 21.60
CA GLN A 13 -6.72 1.33 20.71
C GLN A 13 -6.12 2.20 19.59
N GLU A 14 -5.13 3.04 19.88
CA GLU A 14 -4.45 3.84 18.85
C GLU A 14 -3.64 2.96 17.90
N ALA A 15 -2.96 1.93 18.43
CA ALA A 15 -2.24 0.96 17.62
C ALA A 15 -3.18 0.17 16.69
N GLN A 16 -4.38 -0.17 17.16
CA GLN A 16 -5.41 -0.82 16.36
C GLN A 16 -5.98 0.10 15.27
N ASN A 17 -6.26 1.36 15.60
CA ASN A 17 -6.81 2.32 14.63
C ASN A 17 -5.82 2.57 13.47
N VAL A 18 -4.53 2.68 13.80
CA VAL A 18 -3.45 2.81 12.83
C VAL A 18 -3.36 1.55 11.95
N ALA A 19 -3.34 0.35 12.55
CA ALA A 19 -3.29 -0.90 11.79
C ALA A 19 -4.50 -1.13 10.85
N LEU A 20 -5.68 -0.60 11.19
CA LEU A 20 -6.91 -0.75 10.41
C LEU A 20 -7.10 0.33 9.33
N GLY A 21 -6.12 1.21 9.12
CA GLY A 21 -6.24 2.27 8.12
C GLY A 21 -7.14 3.45 8.54
N GLN A 22 -7.45 3.55 9.85
CA GLN A 22 -8.33 4.61 10.37
C GLN A 22 -7.58 5.93 10.63
N ALA A 23 -6.27 6.00 10.31
CA ALA A 23 -5.52 7.24 10.45
C ALA A 23 -5.81 8.24 9.32
N GLY A 24 -6.73 7.92 8.39
CA GLY A 24 -7.18 8.81 7.32
C GLY A 24 -7.15 8.10 5.96
N SER A 25 -7.65 8.75 4.93
CA SER A 25 -7.66 8.20 3.57
C SER A 25 -7.55 9.28 2.51
N ILE A 26 -7.14 8.90 1.31
CA ILE A 26 -7.10 9.76 0.13
C ILE A 26 -7.85 9.10 -1.02
N PHE A 27 -8.70 9.87 -1.70
CA PHE A 27 -9.25 9.51 -3.00
C PHE A 27 -8.28 9.95 -4.09
N VAL A 28 -7.94 9.04 -5.00
CA VAL A 28 -6.98 9.30 -6.08
C VAL A 28 -7.58 8.94 -7.42
N SER A 29 -7.52 9.91 -8.34
CA SER A 29 -7.94 9.76 -9.72
C SER A 29 -6.79 10.14 -10.66
N GLY A 30 -5.91 9.18 -10.91
CA GLY A 30 -4.85 9.23 -11.93
C GLY A 30 -3.70 10.24 -11.76
N GLY A 31 -2.71 10.10 -12.64
CA GLY A 31 -1.83 11.18 -13.12
C GLY A 31 -0.49 11.35 -12.42
N ASN A 32 -0.48 11.48 -11.10
CA ASN A 32 0.73 11.80 -10.34
C ASN A 32 1.08 10.74 -9.30
N GLU A 33 2.35 10.68 -8.93
CA GLU A 33 2.77 9.89 -7.78
C GLU A 33 2.13 10.43 -6.50
N VAL A 34 1.64 9.51 -5.68
CA VAL A 34 1.04 9.77 -4.38
C VAL A 34 1.93 9.16 -3.32
N THR A 35 2.66 10.01 -2.61
CA THR A 35 3.52 9.61 -1.49
C THR A 35 2.77 9.77 -0.17
N CYS A 36 2.85 8.77 0.70
CA CYS A 36 2.30 8.91 2.04
C CYS A 36 3.11 9.94 2.84
N LYS A 37 2.47 11.03 3.28
CA LYS A 37 3.17 12.12 3.97
C LYS A 37 3.72 11.72 5.33
N ASP A 38 2.94 10.95 6.09
CA ASP A 38 3.25 10.51 7.44
C ASP A 38 2.81 9.05 7.58
N GLY A 39 3.75 8.11 7.63
CA GLY A 39 3.46 6.66 7.73
C GLY A 39 3.39 5.99 6.36
N VAL A 40 2.47 5.02 6.22
CA VAL A 40 2.28 4.25 4.98
C VAL A 40 0.80 4.08 4.68
N PHE A 41 0.47 3.78 3.42
CA PHE A 41 -0.84 3.26 3.08
C PHE A 41 -0.92 1.78 3.49
N VAL A 42 -1.96 1.42 4.25
CA VAL A 42 -2.15 0.05 4.78
C VAL A 42 -3.26 -0.73 4.08
N ALA A 43 -4.14 -0.03 3.36
CA ALA A 43 -5.15 -0.64 2.51
C ALA A 43 -5.41 0.24 1.28
N ILE A 44 -5.74 -0.39 0.16
CA ILE A 44 -6.15 0.28 -1.06
C ILE A 44 -7.42 -0.40 -1.57
N THR A 45 -8.51 0.36 -1.70
CA THR A 45 -9.77 -0.10 -2.29
C THR A 45 -9.91 0.45 -3.70
N PHE A 46 -10.15 -0.43 -4.65
CA PHE A 46 -10.32 -0.10 -6.07
C PHE A 46 -11.79 0.24 -6.37
N LEU A 47 -12.04 1.44 -6.90
CA LEU A 47 -13.37 1.93 -7.29
C LEU A 47 -13.69 1.68 -8.77
N GLU A 48 -12.69 1.31 -9.56
CA GLU A 48 -12.80 0.79 -10.92
C GLU A 48 -11.62 -0.16 -11.21
N ASN A 49 -11.62 -0.78 -12.40
CA ASN A 49 -10.47 -1.57 -12.85
C ASN A 49 -9.23 -0.67 -12.92
N THR A 50 -8.22 -1.00 -12.12
CA THR A 50 -7.07 -0.14 -11.87
C THR A 50 -5.78 -0.85 -12.25
N VAL A 51 -4.89 -0.13 -12.92
CA VAL A 51 -3.53 -0.57 -13.26
C VAL A 51 -2.56 0.44 -12.68
N PHE A 52 -1.56 -0.04 -11.93
CA PHE A 52 -0.47 0.82 -11.47
C PHE A 52 0.46 1.14 -12.66
N ALA A 53 1.08 2.31 -12.65
CA ALA A 53 2.14 2.61 -13.61
C ALA A 53 3.35 1.70 -13.34
N THR A 54 4.26 1.59 -14.31
CA THR A 54 5.58 1.01 -14.04
C THR A 54 6.28 1.78 -12.92
N ASP A 55 6.89 1.04 -12.00
CA ASP A 55 7.37 1.47 -10.69
C ASP A 55 6.29 2.16 -9.82
N GLY A 56 5.02 1.83 -10.07
CA GLY A 56 3.87 2.57 -9.56
C GLY A 56 3.28 2.03 -8.27
N LEU A 57 3.80 0.97 -7.66
CA LEU A 57 3.44 0.59 -6.30
C LEU A 57 4.69 0.21 -5.50
N THR A 58 5.04 1.06 -4.53
CA THR A 58 6.26 0.92 -3.74
C THR A 58 5.92 0.41 -2.34
N ALA A 59 6.27 -0.85 -2.07
CA ALA A 59 6.14 -1.44 -0.74
C ALA A 59 7.22 -0.94 0.23
N GLU A 60 6.86 -0.78 1.51
CA GLU A 60 7.83 -0.47 2.58
C GLU A 60 8.82 -1.63 2.81
N GLU A 61 8.33 -2.87 2.67
CA GLU A 61 9.11 -4.11 2.70
C GLU A 61 8.87 -4.88 1.39
N LEU A 62 9.82 -4.78 0.44
CA LEU A 62 9.65 -5.19 -0.96
C LEU A 62 9.12 -6.62 -1.16
N GLN A 63 9.59 -7.58 -0.37
CA GLN A 63 9.27 -9.01 -0.56
C GLN A 63 8.10 -9.49 0.31
N LYS A 64 7.42 -8.58 1.00
CA LYS A 64 6.34 -8.91 1.95
C LYS A 64 4.96 -8.42 1.51
N TYR A 65 4.91 -7.36 0.71
CA TYR A 65 3.68 -6.78 0.19
C TYR A 65 3.72 -6.69 -1.34
N PRO A 66 2.57 -6.74 -2.02
CA PRO A 66 2.51 -6.53 -3.46
C PRO A 66 3.23 -5.24 -3.86
N SER A 67 4.08 -5.31 -4.87
CA SER A 67 4.81 -4.17 -5.41
C SER A 67 5.16 -4.41 -6.85
N ASP A 68 5.62 -3.35 -7.51
CA ASP A 68 5.91 -3.38 -8.94
C ASP A 68 7.13 -4.26 -9.30
N THR A 69 8.00 -4.54 -8.33
CA THR A 69 9.23 -5.33 -8.55
C THR A 69 9.39 -6.52 -7.60
N GLY A 70 8.65 -6.55 -6.49
CA GLY A 70 8.72 -7.62 -5.50
C GLY A 70 7.86 -8.82 -5.88
N THR A 71 8.39 -10.02 -5.67
CA THR A 71 7.72 -11.29 -6.00
C THR A 71 7.27 -12.07 -4.77
N GLY A 72 7.36 -11.49 -3.57
CA GLY A 72 6.78 -12.07 -2.36
C GLY A 72 7.63 -13.15 -1.69
N THR A 73 8.96 -13.13 -1.85
CA THR A 73 9.83 -14.23 -1.37
C THR A 73 9.95 -14.34 0.15
N ASP A 74 9.58 -13.30 0.90
CA ASP A 74 9.61 -13.33 2.37
C ASP A 74 8.38 -14.04 2.94
N ILE A 75 7.33 -14.25 2.14
CA ILE A 75 6.06 -14.87 2.56
C ILE A 75 5.75 -16.19 1.84
N SER A 76 6.34 -16.43 0.67
CA SER A 76 6.20 -17.68 -0.09
C SER A 76 7.51 -18.06 -0.76
N SER A 77 7.82 -19.35 -0.79
CA SER A 77 9.03 -19.88 -1.45
C SER A 77 8.89 -20.04 -2.96
N ALA A 78 7.70 -19.84 -3.54
CA ALA A 78 7.46 -20.02 -4.98
C ALA A 78 6.22 -19.27 -5.49
N ASN A 79 6.16 -19.08 -6.82
CA ASN A 79 4.99 -18.65 -7.61
C ASN A 79 4.37 -17.29 -7.25
N GLY A 80 5.11 -16.40 -6.57
CA GLY A 80 4.72 -15.00 -6.50
C GLY A 80 5.17 -14.22 -7.74
N ALA A 81 4.53 -13.08 -7.97
CA ALA A 81 4.76 -12.24 -9.14
C ALA A 81 4.75 -10.76 -8.75
N ALA A 82 5.53 -9.98 -9.49
CA ALA A 82 5.44 -8.53 -9.48
C ALA A 82 4.14 -8.08 -10.15
N ILE A 83 3.63 -6.91 -9.76
CA ILE A 83 2.32 -6.44 -10.25
C ILE A 83 2.39 -5.57 -11.50
N ASP A 84 3.58 -5.27 -12.02
CA ASP A 84 3.73 -4.33 -13.16
C ASP A 84 2.85 -4.75 -14.34
N GLY A 85 2.00 -3.83 -14.78
CA GLY A 85 1.00 -4.05 -15.84
C GLY A 85 -0.23 -4.89 -15.46
N GLU A 86 -0.32 -5.43 -14.25
CA GLU A 86 -1.47 -6.21 -13.80
C GLU A 86 -2.69 -5.33 -13.49
N GLN A 87 -3.88 -5.86 -13.77
CA GLN A 87 -5.14 -5.17 -13.54
C GLN A 87 -5.85 -5.67 -12.28
N PHE A 88 -6.10 -4.76 -11.34
CA PHE A 88 -6.90 -5.02 -10.16
C PHE A 88 -8.37 -4.69 -10.43
N PRO A 89 -9.32 -5.62 -10.21
CA PRO A 89 -10.72 -5.40 -10.50
C PRO A 89 -11.40 -4.49 -9.47
N VAL A 90 -12.47 -3.83 -9.91
CA VAL A 90 -13.33 -3.00 -9.04
C VAL A 90 -13.85 -3.78 -7.82
N GLY A 91 -13.93 -3.08 -6.68
CA GLY A 91 -14.49 -3.62 -5.44
C GLY A 91 -13.50 -4.46 -4.62
N VAL A 92 -12.31 -4.74 -5.13
CA VAL A 92 -11.24 -5.39 -4.35
C VAL A 92 -10.60 -4.39 -3.40
N THR A 93 -10.23 -4.88 -2.22
CA THR A 93 -9.34 -4.17 -1.30
C THR A 93 -8.11 -5.04 -1.07
N ILE A 94 -6.93 -4.47 -1.28
CA ILE A 94 -5.66 -5.09 -0.89
C ILE A 94 -5.17 -4.48 0.41
N TYR A 95 -4.55 -5.31 1.25
CA TYR A 95 -3.92 -4.91 2.51
C TYR A 95 -2.41 -5.08 2.40
N GLY A 96 -1.65 -4.13 2.94
CA GLY A 96 -0.21 -4.11 2.84
C GLY A 96 0.42 -2.92 3.53
N ARG A 97 1.61 -2.51 3.09
CA ARG A 97 2.30 -1.30 3.57
C ARG A 97 3.04 -0.65 2.41
N TRP A 98 2.56 0.51 1.94
CA TRP A 98 3.10 1.19 0.77
C TRP A 98 3.49 2.64 1.07
N THR A 99 4.70 3.02 0.66
CA THR A 99 5.24 4.38 0.84
C THR A 99 4.77 5.33 -0.25
N SER A 100 4.62 4.83 -1.48
CA SER A 100 4.03 5.57 -2.60
C SER A 100 3.31 4.67 -3.59
N PHE A 101 2.44 5.28 -4.39
CA PHE A 101 1.88 4.64 -5.57
C PHE A 101 1.57 5.66 -6.68
N LYS A 102 1.42 5.17 -7.91
CA LYS A 102 1.06 5.93 -9.09
C LYS A 102 0.17 5.07 -9.98
N LEU A 103 -0.98 5.61 -10.37
CA LEU A 103 -1.92 4.91 -11.24
C LEU A 103 -1.60 5.21 -12.71
N LEU A 104 -1.58 4.17 -13.55
CA LEU A 104 -1.64 4.31 -15.01
C LEU A 104 -3.08 4.61 -15.44
N SER A 105 -4.03 3.88 -14.86
CA SER A 105 -5.48 4.05 -15.00
C SER A 105 -6.15 3.59 -13.71
N GLY A 106 -7.35 4.08 -13.42
CA GLY A 106 -8.08 3.66 -12.24
C GLY A 106 -8.47 4.79 -11.28
N LEU A 107 -9.29 4.40 -10.31
CA LEU A 107 -9.77 5.19 -9.19
C LEU A 107 -9.60 4.35 -7.93
N VAL A 108 -8.99 4.92 -6.90
CA VAL A 108 -8.78 4.23 -5.62
C VAL A 108 -9.07 5.11 -4.42
N ILE A 109 -9.38 4.47 -3.30
CA ILE A 109 -9.23 5.05 -1.96
C ILE A 109 -8.07 4.34 -1.28
N ALA A 110 -7.04 5.09 -0.90
CA ALA A 110 -5.90 4.56 -0.13
C ALA A 110 -6.00 5.02 1.32
N TYR A 111 -5.90 4.08 2.26
CA TYR A 111 -6.07 4.28 3.69
C TYR A 111 -4.72 4.33 4.40
N ARG A 112 -4.52 5.33 5.25
CA ARG A 112 -3.30 5.54 6.01
C ARG A 112 -3.34 4.77 7.32
N GLY A 113 -2.21 4.16 7.67
CA GLY A 113 -1.94 3.53 8.95
C GLY A 113 -0.47 3.60 9.33
#